data_AF-A0A965VAS7-F1
#
_entry.id   AF-A0A965VAS7-F1
#
_cell.length_a   1.000
_cell.length_b   1.000
_cell.length_c   1.000
_cell.angle_alpha   90.00
_cell.angle_beta   90.00
_cell.angle_gamma   90.00
#
_symmetry.space_group_name_H-M   'P 1'
#
loop_
_entity.id
_entity.type
_entity.pdbx_description
1 polymer ?
#
loop_
_entity_poly.entity_id
_entity_poly.type
_entity_poly.pdbx_seq_one_letter_code
_entity_poly.pdbx_strand_id
1 'polypeptide(L)'
;MFFNVNRIKFDRLFYLSFIIMKLFLGFVATIFLGFMMNSCIKHEVIPAPIATVDLNSSFEAVINGTDVEWTQNVEGYKSYTNTSSIYLPSPQLSRKIFESEMSSFYSEQAINLTFGSLTWDVSSNIEPTLSMFNNFHTYNSDSPISFKNYSSASTLPSMVGVQVEYLDNNGVSWISRESDPGQFAKFTILDQDSDNTGDYSLFLCEFSCKVWRINPQTLLDESITINTAKYTAWFKR
;
A
#
# COMPACT_ATOMS: atom_id res chain seq x y z
N MET A 1 14.95 36.84 -94.18
CA MET A 1 14.36 37.41 -92.95
C MET A 1 13.98 36.28 -91.99
N PHE A 2 14.94 35.61 -91.35
CA PHE A 2 14.63 34.47 -90.45
C PHE A 2 15.76 34.18 -89.45
N PHE A 3 16.26 35.14 -88.67
CA PHE A 3 17.32 34.81 -87.68
C PHE A 3 17.31 35.58 -86.35
N ASN A 4 16.28 36.36 -86.01
CA ASN A 4 16.32 37.23 -84.81
C ASN A 4 15.28 36.91 -83.70
N VAL A 5 14.46 35.85 -83.82
CA VAL A 5 13.42 35.54 -82.82
C VAL A 5 13.79 34.38 -81.88
N ASN A 6 14.68 33.47 -82.30
CA ASN A 6 15.02 32.28 -81.50
C ASN A 6 16.12 32.48 -80.45
N ARG A 7 17.04 33.44 -80.61
CA ARG A 7 18.07 33.72 -79.57
C ARG A 7 17.48 34.32 -78.29
N ILE A 8 16.54 35.26 -78.41
CA ILE A 8 15.94 35.97 -77.27
C ILE A 8 15.12 35.02 -76.36
N LYS A 9 14.50 33.98 -76.93
CA LYS A 9 13.76 32.98 -76.15
C LYS A 9 14.68 31.98 -75.42
N PHE A 10 15.81 31.61 -76.03
CA PHE A 10 16.76 30.68 -75.42
C PHE A 10 17.49 31.30 -74.22
N ASP A 11 17.93 32.55 -74.34
CA ASP A 11 18.61 33.26 -73.24
C ASP A 11 17.68 33.53 -72.04
N ARG A 12 16.39 33.82 -72.30
CA ARG A 12 15.40 34.00 -71.23
C ARG A 12 15.05 32.69 -70.51
N LEU A 13 15.01 31.56 -71.22
CA LEU A 13 14.79 30.24 -70.61
C LEU A 13 15.98 29.80 -69.75
N PHE A 14 17.21 30.06 -70.22
CA PHE A 14 18.43 29.75 -69.47
C PHE A 14 18.56 30.59 -68.20
N TYR A 15 18.24 31.89 -68.28
CA TYR A 15 18.26 32.79 -67.12
C TYR A 15 17.20 32.45 -66.08
N LEU A 16 16.00 32.04 -66.52
CA LEU A 16 14.91 31.60 -65.64
C LEU A 16 15.25 30.29 -64.92
N SER A 17 15.86 29.33 -65.62
CA SER A 17 16.34 28.06 -65.03
C SER A 17 17.44 28.29 -63.98
N PHE A 18 18.34 29.23 -64.23
CA PHE A 18 19.42 29.57 -63.30
C PHE A 18 18.91 30.26 -62.02
N ILE A 19 17.86 31.09 -62.12
CA ILE A 19 17.20 31.72 -60.97
C ILE A 19 16.43 30.69 -60.14
N ILE A 20 15.71 29.76 -60.80
CA ILE A 20 14.97 28.68 -60.13
C ILE A 20 15.94 27.76 -59.37
N MET A 21 17.09 27.43 -59.95
CA MET A 21 18.09 26.57 -59.31
C MET A 21 18.73 27.24 -58.07
N LYS A 22 18.96 28.56 -58.09
CA LYS A 22 19.45 29.31 -56.91
C LYS A 22 18.40 29.41 -55.80
N LEU A 23 17.12 29.60 -56.15
CA LEU A 23 16.02 29.61 -55.19
C LEU A 23 15.81 28.24 -54.54
N PHE A 24 15.94 27.16 -55.31
CA PHE A 24 15.80 25.79 -54.79
C PHE A 24 16.96 25.41 -53.86
N LEU A 25 18.20 25.75 -54.23
CA LEU A 25 19.36 25.52 -53.35
C LEU A 25 19.28 26.31 -52.03
N GLY A 26 18.80 27.56 -52.11
CA GLY A 26 18.59 28.40 -50.93
C GLY A 26 17.52 27.86 -49.99
N PHE A 27 16.43 27.32 -50.54
CA PHE A 27 15.32 26.74 -49.76
C PHE A 27 15.70 25.40 -49.11
N VAL A 28 16.49 24.56 -49.79
CA VAL A 28 16.99 23.31 -49.22
C VAL A 28 17.98 23.57 -48.07
N ALA A 29 18.81 24.61 -48.18
CA ALA A 29 19.76 24.97 -47.14
C ALA A 29 19.08 25.49 -45.85
N THR A 30 18.00 26.26 -45.96
CA THR A 30 17.22 26.73 -44.79
C THR A 30 16.41 25.64 -44.11
N ILE A 31 15.91 24.65 -44.86
CA ILE A 31 15.24 23.48 -44.26
C ILE A 31 16.23 22.64 -43.46
N PHE A 32 17.42 22.38 -44.00
CA PHE A 32 18.44 21.56 -43.31
C PHE A 32 18.96 22.20 -42.03
N LEU A 33 19.08 23.54 -41.99
CA LEU A 33 19.52 24.27 -40.80
C LEU A 33 18.43 24.34 -39.71
N GLY A 34 17.15 24.27 -40.09
CA GLY A 34 16.02 24.27 -39.14
C GLY A 34 15.84 22.96 -38.37
N PHE A 35 16.29 21.82 -38.91
CA PHE A 35 16.16 20.52 -38.25
C PHE A 35 17.20 20.26 -37.15
N MET A 36 18.29 21.04 -37.07
CA MET A 36 19.36 20.84 -36.10
C MET A 36 19.10 21.47 -34.72
N MET A 37 18.00 22.20 -34.53
CA MET A 37 17.72 22.96 -33.29
C MET A 37 16.69 22.30 -32.36
N ASN A 38 16.22 21.07 -32.66
CA ASN A 38 15.19 20.38 -31.86
C ASN A 38 15.70 19.22 -30.97
N SER A 39 17.01 18.98 -30.87
CA SER A 39 17.52 18.03 -29.87
C SER A 39 17.63 18.74 -28.51
N CYS A 40 16.47 19.01 -27.90
CA CYS A 40 16.41 19.18 -26.45
C CYS A 40 16.73 17.79 -25.86
N ILE A 41 18.01 17.54 -25.61
CA ILE A 41 18.41 16.42 -24.77
C ILE A 41 17.89 16.81 -23.40
N LYS A 42 16.67 16.36 -23.07
CA LYS A 42 16.13 16.49 -21.73
C LYS A 42 17.18 15.83 -20.84
N HIS A 43 17.89 16.64 -20.05
CA HIS A 43 18.78 16.09 -19.05
C HIS A 43 17.90 15.16 -18.21
N GLU A 44 18.18 13.85 -18.30
CA GLU A 44 17.50 12.88 -17.48
C GLU A 44 17.98 13.14 -16.06
N VAL A 45 17.29 14.05 -15.37
CA VAL A 45 17.43 14.24 -13.95
C VAL A 45 16.87 12.95 -13.36
N ILE A 46 17.76 12.00 -13.07
CA ILE A 46 17.41 10.87 -12.21
C ILE A 46 17.03 11.52 -10.89
N PRO A 47 15.74 11.51 -10.49
CA PRO A 47 15.36 12.06 -9.21
C PRO A 47 16.18 11.34 -8.13
N ALA A 48 16.58 12.08 -7.10
CA ALA A 48 17.27 11.47 -5.97
C ALA A 48 16.47 10.24 -5.49
N PRO A 49 17.14 9.16 -5.08
CA PRO A 49 16.46 7.98 -4.56
C PRO A 49 15.46 8.42 -3.50
N ILE A 50 14.19 8.11 -3.72
CA ILE A 50 13.17 8.30 -2.72
C ILE A 50 13.39 7.20 -1.69
N ALA A 51 13.52 7.54 -0.42
CA ALA A 51 13.50 6.54 0.64
C ALA A 51 12.14 5.82 0.56
N THR A 52 12.18 4.52 0.25
CA THR A 52 11.00 3.66 0.17
C THR A 52 11.14 2.59 1.22
N VAL A 53 10.12 2.41 2.07
CA VAL A 53 10.07 1.28 3.00
C VAL A 53 9.72 0.02 2.22
N ASP A 54 10.44 -1.07 2.50
CA ASP A 54 10.15 -2.38 1.89
C ASP A 54 9.02 -3.07 2.64
N LEU A 55 7.78 -2.88 2.17
CA LEU A 55 6.57 -3.38 2.83
C LEU A 55 6.28 -4.85 2.51
N ASN A 56 7.22 -5.74 2.80
CA ASN A 56 7.06 -7.19 2.63
C ASN A 56 6.11 -7.80 3.67
N SER A 57 5.26 -8.74 3.25
CA SER A 57 4.31 -9.45 4.13
C SER A 57 4.16 -10.94 3.82
N SER A 58 3.93 -11.75 4.85
CA SER A 58 3.69 -13.18 4.74
C SER A 58 2.81 -13.70 5.87
N PHE A 59 2.04 -14.74 5.58
CA PHE A 59 1.19 -15.43 6.55
C PHE A 59 1.38 -16.93 6.43
N GLU A 60 1.62 -17.61 7.56
CA GLU A 60 1.63 -19.06 7.65
C GLU A 60 0.77 -19.50 8.83
N ALA A 61 -0.05 -20.55 8.67
CA ALA A 61 -0.87 -21.09 9.76
C ALA A 61 -1.37 -22.50 9.46
N VAL A 62 -1.83 -23.19 10.49
CA VAL A 62 -2.63 -24.42 10.34
C VAL A 62 -4.09 -24.08 10.62
N ILE A 63 -4.90 -23.97 9.56
CA ILE A 63 -6.32 -23.62 9.63
C ILE A 63 -7.15 -24.90 9.51
N ASN A 64 -7.87 -25.25 10.58
CA ASN A 64 -8.68 -26.46 10.66
C ASN A 64 -7.92 -27.76 10.29
N GLY A 65 -6.63 -27.82 10.63
CA GLY A 65 -5.76 -28.96 10.32
C GLY A 65 -5.14 -28.95 8.91
N THR A 66 -5.36 -27.91 8.12
CA THR A 66 -4.75 -27.72 6.80
C THR A 66 -3.69 -26.62 6.87
N ASP A 67 -2.51 -26.88 6.31
CA ASP A 67 -1.44 -25.89 6.22
C ASP A 67 -1.80 -24.83 5.17
N VAL A 68 -1.62 -23.56 5.56
CA VAL A 68 -1.89 -22.39 4.73
C VAL A 68 -0.66 -21.50 4.76
N GLU A 69 -0.19 -21.10 3.58
CA GLU A 69 0.95 -20.21 3.41
C GLU A 69 0.63 -19.18 2.33
N TRP A 70 0.71 -17.90 2.66
CA TRP A 70 0.54 -16.79 1.76
C TRP A 70 1.77 -15.91 1.78
N THR A 71 2.26 -15.55 0.60
CA THR A 71 3.38 -14.64 0.41
C THR A 71 2.93 -13.48 -0.45
N GLN A 72 3.36 -12.27 -0.13
CA GLN A 72 3.03 -11.10 -0.93
C GLN A 72 3.45 -11.27 -2.40
N ASN A 73 2.61 -10.78 -3.30
CA ASN A 73 2.73 -10.88 -4.76
C ASN A 73 2.68 -12.31 -5.31
N VAL A 74 2.51 -13.34 -4.47
CA VAL A 74 2.21 -14.72 -4.89
C VAL A 74 0.70 -14.89 -4.87
N GLU A 75 0.13 -15.47 -5.94
CA GLU A 75 -1.32 -15.68 -6.06
C GLU A 75 -2.17 -14.43 -5.76
N GLY A 76 -1.61 -13.27 -6.08
CA GLY A 76 -2.29 -11.98 -5.92
C GLY A 76 -2.44 -11.46 -4.50
N TYR A 77 -1.83 -12.12 -3.50
CA TYR A 77 -1.84 -11.63 -2.14
C TYR A 77 -1.11 -10.31 -1.99
N LYS A 78 -1.71 -9.38 -1.25
CA LYS A 78 -1.15 -8.09 -0.86
C LYS A 78 -1.48 -7.81 0.60
N SER A 79 -0.68 -6.98 1.25
CA SER A 79 -1.00 -6.47 2.58
C SER A 79 -1.48 -5.03 2.52
N TYR A 80 -2.47 -4.74 3.35
CA TYR A 80 -3.07 -3.43 3.53
C TYR A 80 -3.04 -3.07 5.00
N THR A 81 -2.67 -1.83 5.29
CA THR A 81 -2.74 -1.26 6.63
C THR A 81 -3.95 -0.36 6.73
N ASN A 82 -4.74 -0.49 7.79
CA ASN A 82 -5.85 0.40 8.07
C ASN A 82 -5.74 0.93 9.50
N THR A 83 -6.41 2.06 9.77
CA THR A 83 -6.43 2.65 11.10
C THR A 83 -7.79 3.24 11.40
N SER A 84 -8.27 3.02 12.62
CA SER A 84 -9.52 3.56 13.12
C SER A 84 -9.23 4.50 14.30
N SER A 85 -9.67 5.77 14.20
CA SER A 85 -9.48 6.79 15.24
C SER A 85 -10.81 7.12 15.95
N ILE A 86 -10.81 7.10 17.28
CA ILE A 86 -11.92 7.54 18.13
C ILE A 86 -11.51 8.83 18.82
N TYR A 87 -12.13 9.93 18.41
CA TYR A 87 -11.88 11.26 18.99
C TYR A 87 -12.78 11.52 20.19
N LEU A 88 -12.18 11.84 21.33
CA LEU A 88 -12.88 12.21 22.55
C LEU A 88 -12.52 13.64 22.97
N PRO A 89 -13.47 14.40 23.52
CA PRO A 89 -13.20 15.75 23.99
C PRO A 89 -12.30 15.73 25.23
N SER A 90 -11.41 16.72 25.33
CA SER A 90 -10.59 16.95 26.53
C SER A 90 -11.49 17.07 27.78
N PRO A 91 -11.12 16.44 28.92
CA PRO A 91 -9.83 15.83 29.24
C PRO A 91 -9.70 14.33 28.89
N GLN A 92 -10.65 13.74 28.18
CA GLN A 92 -10.59 12.32 27.80
C GLN A 92 -9.59 12.11 26.65
N LEU A 93 -8.76 11.08 26.76
CA LEU A 93 -7.81 10.72 25.71
C LEU A 93 -8.53 10.04 24.54
N SER A 94 -8.26 10.51 23.33
CA SER A 94 -8.63 9.88 22.06
C SER A 94 -7.84 8.59 21.84
N ARG A 95 -8.26 7.74 20.89
CA ARG A 95 -7.68 6.40 20.69
C ARG A 95 -7.50 6.01 19.25
N LYS A 96 -6.39 5.31 18.95
CA LYS A 96 -6.05 4.81 17.62
C LYS A 96 -5.93 3.31 17.68
N ILE A 97 -6.63 2.66 16.75
CA ILE A 97 -6.62 1.22 16.54
C ILE A 97 -5.93 0.98 15.20
N PHE A 98 -5.00 0.02 15.18
CA PHE A 98 -4.22 -0.34 14.01
C PHE A 98 -4.71 -1.67 13.45
N GLU A 99 -4.81 -1.76 12.14
CA GLU A 99 -5.27 -2.95 11.44
C GLU A 99 -4.26 -3.31 10.35
N SER A 100 -4.08 -4.61 10.16
CA SER A 100 -3.23 -5.14 9.10
C SER A 100 -3.91 -6.35 8.48
N GLU A 101 -4.23 -6.23 7.19
CA GLU A 101 -4.92 -7.24 6.42
C GLU A 101 -4.00 -7.80 5.35
N MET A 102 -4.05 -9.11 5.11
CA MET A 102 -3.50 -9.75 3.93
C MET A 102 -4.63 -10.45 3.18
N SER A 103 -4.82 -10.05 1.93
CA SER A 103 -5.91 -10.54 1.06
C SER A 103 -5.45 -10.64 -0.39
N SER A 104 -6.15 -11.46 -1.18
CA SER A 104 -5.87 -11.69 -2.60
C SER A 104 -6.99 -11.14 -3.49
N PHE A 105 -6.65 -10.84 -4.73
CA PHE A 105 -7.65 -10.54 -5.76
C PHE A 105 -8.11 -11.78 -6.54
N TYR A 106 -7.43 -12.92 -6.38
CA TYR A 106 -7.80 -14.20 -6.99
C TYR A 106 -8.54 -15.15 -6.04
N SER A 107 -8.43 -14.92 -4.73
CA SER A 107 -9.06 -15.73 -3.68
C SER A 107 -9.79 -14.82 -2.70
N GLU A 108 -10.93 -15.29 -2.18
CA GLU A 108 -11.69 -14.59 -1.13
C GLU A 108 -11.08 -14.77 0.26
N GLN A 109 -10.07 -15.64 0.40
CA GLN A 109 -9.39 -15.81 1.67
C GLN A 109 -8.59 -14.58 2.07
N ALA A 110 -8.75 -14.18 3.32
CA ALA A 110 -8.00 -13.09 3.91
C ALA A 110 -7.79 -13.32 5.41
N ILE A 111 -6.75 -12.68 5.95
CA ILE A 111 -6.53 -12.56 7.39
C ILE A 111 -6.42 -11.08 7.72
N ASN A 112 -7.15 -10.63 8.73
CA ASN A 112 -7.06 -9.28 9.27
C ASN A 112 -6.73 -9.37 10.76
N LEU A 113 -5.68 -8.65 11.16
CA LEU A 113 -5.33 -8.45 12.56
C LEU A 113 -5.63 -7.02 12.96
N THR A 114 -6.47 -6.86 13.98
CA THR A 114 -6.69 -5.62 14.68
C THR A 114 -5.85 -5.58 15.94
N PHE A 115 -5.10 -4.52 16.15
CA PHE A 115 -4.27 -4.28 17.32
C PHE A 115 -4.45 -2.88 17.90
N GLY A 116 -4.67 -2.85 19.21
CA GLY A 116 -4.31 -1.72 20.05
C GLY A 116 -5.39 -0.74 20.46
N SER A 117 -4.92 0.22 21.25
CA SER A 117 -5.62 1.41 21.72
C SER A 117 -4.57 2.43 22.14
N LEU A 118 -3.76 2.87 21.17
CA LEU A 118 -2.83 3.98 21.42
C LEU A 118 -3.66 5.20 21.81
N THR A 119 -3.47 5.71 23.02
CA THR A 119 -4.21 6.87 23.51
C THR A 119 -3.43 8.16 23.34
N TRP A 120 -4.10 9.25 22.94
CA TRP A 120 -3.49 10.57 22.85
C TRP A 120 -4.47 11.69 23.20
N ASP A 121 -3.93 12.83 23.56
CA ASP A 121 -4.72 14.04 23.76
C ASP A 121 -4.87 14.79 22.43
N VAL A 122 -6.10 14.79 21.90
CA VAL A 122 -6.44 15.46 20.64
C VAL A 122 -6.28 16.99 20.73
N SER A 123 -6.39 17.56 21.94
CA SER A 123 -6.21 19.00 22.13
C SER A 123 -4.75 19.44 22.01
N SER A 124 -3.81 18.50 22.25
CA SER A 124 -2.38 18.71 22.09
C SER A 124 -1.89 18.37 20.68
N ASN A 125 -2.39 17.28 20.08
CA ASN A 125 -2.04 16.86 18.73
C ASN A 125 -3.26 16.25 18.03
N ILE A 126 -3.54 16.64 16.77
CA ILE A 126 -4.68 16.09 16.02
C ILE A 126 -4.56 14.57 15.80
N GLU A 127 -3.35 14.03 15.77
CA GLU A 127 -3.02 12.62 15.60
C GLU A 127 -1.87 12.24 16.55
N PRO A 128 -1.71 10.95 16.93
CA PRO A 128 -0.55 10.49 17.67
C PRO A 128 0.76 10.89 16.98
N THR A 129 1.74 11.35 17.76
CA THR A 129 3.07 11.66 17.20
C THR A 129 3.80 10.37 16.79
N LEU A 130 4.80 10.48 15.91
CA LEU A 130 5.68 9.35 15.54
C LEU A 130 6.30 8.69 16.78
N SER A 131 6.77 9.50 17.73
CA SER A 131 7.33 8.97 18.99
C SER A 131 6.30 8.16 19.78
N MET A 132 5.05 8.61 19.85
CA MET A 132 3.97 7.85 20.52
C MET A 132 3.66 6.54 19.81
N PHE A 133 3.63 6.55 18.48
CA PHE A 133 3.43 5.35 17.66
C PHE A 133 4.56 4.34 17.86
N ASN A 134 5.82 4.78 17.83
CA ASN A 134 6.98 3.93 18.02
C ASN A 134 7.04 3.34 19.43
N ASN A 135 6.81 4.17 20.45
CA ASN A 135 6.79 3.73 21.84
C ASN A 135 5.65 2.74 22.10
N PHE A 136 4.46 2.95 21.53
CA PHE A 136 3.32 2.05 21.71
C PHE A 136 3.62 0.65 21.16
N HIS A 137 4.16 0.54 19.94
CA HIS A 137 4.48 -0.75 19.35
C HIS A 137 5.63 -1.44 20.08
N THR A 138 6.72 -0.71 20.37
CA THR A 138 7.87 -1.25 21.08
C THR A 138 7.51 -1.72 22.50
N TYR A 139 6.70 -0.95 23.24
CA TYR A 139 6.28 -1.30 24.60
C TYR A 139 5.45 -2.58 24.67
N ASN A 140 4.64 -2.85 23.64
CA ASN A 140 3.80 -4.04 23.57
C ASN A 140 4.48 -5.20 22.81
N SER A 141 5.74 -5.06 22.41
CA SER A 141 6.53 -6.12 21.79
C SER A 141 6.88 -7.22 22.80
N ASP A 142 7.03 -8.44 22.29
CA ASP A 142 7.57 -9.62 22.98
C ASP A 142 6.80 -10.05 24.24
N SER A 143 5.60 -9.49 24.43
CA SER A 143 4.70 -9.78 25.54
C SER A 143 3.41 -10.41 25.03
N PRO A 144 2.82 -11.39 25.76
CA PRO A 144 1.52 -11.93 25.40
C PRO A 144 0.45 -10.83 25.36
N ILE A 145 -0.30 -10.78 24.26
CA ILE A 145 -1.41 -9.84 24.05
C ILE A 145 -2.72 -10.60 24.19
N SER A 146 -3.61 -10.09 25.04
CA SER A 146 -4.94 -10.65 25.22
C SER A 146 -5.84 -10.39 24.01
N PHE A 147 -6.74 -11.33 23.72
CA PHE A 147 -7.78 -11.13 22.73
C PHE A 147 -8.83 -10.15 23.24
N LYS A 148 -9.39 -9.34 22.33
CA LYS A 148 -10.40 -8.32 22.63
C LYS A 148 -11.45 -8.26 21.55
N ASN A 149 -12.69 -8.01 21.95
CA ASN A 149 -13.79 -7.77 21.01
C ASN A 149 -13.87 -6.28 20.67
N TYR A 150 -13.37 -5.86 19.49
CA TYR A 150 -13.39 -4.45 19.08
C TYR A 150 -14.76 -3.96 18.64
N SER A 151 -15.75 -4.84 18.46
CA SER A 151 -17.16 -4.45 18.33
C SER A 151 -17.68 -3.65 19.53
N SER A 152 -17.03 -3.78 20.69
CA SER A 152 -17.35 -3.09 21.94
C SER A 152 -16.43 -1.89 22.25
N ALA A 153 -15.54 -1.53 21.31
CA ALA A 153 -14.45 -0.57 21.50
C ALA A 153 -14.88 0.86 21.90
N SER A 154 -16.17 1.19 21.75
CA SER A 154 -16.73 2.49 22.13
C SER A 154 -16.78 2.74 23.65
N THR A 155 -16.54 1.73 24.51
CA THR A 155 -16.88 1.84 25.94
C THR A 155 -15.71 1.82 26.93
N LEU A 156 -14.48 1.43 26.56
CA LEU A 156 -13.39 1.23 27.53
C LEU A 156 -12.15 2.10 27.31
N PRO A 157 -11.62 2.80 28.35
CA PRO A 157 -10.58 3.84 28.28
C PRO A 157 -9.28 3.45 27.57
N SER A 158 -8.93 2.16 27.55
CA SER A 158 -7.87 1.61 26.70
C SER A 158 -8.12 0.13 26.43
N MET A 159 -8.17 -0.28 25.17
CA MET A 159 -8.22 -1.68 24.76
C MET A 159 -6.90 -2.08 24.10
N VAL A 160 -5.88 -2.36 24.91
CA VAL A 160 -4.70 -3.05 24.36
C VAL A 160 -5.08 -4.52 24.23
N GLY A 161 -5.16 -4.99 22.99
CA GLY A 161 -5.51 -6.36 22.68
C GLY A 161 -5.48 -6.63 21.19
N VAL A 162 -5.69 -7.89 20.84
CA VAL A 162 -5.75 -8.35 19.44
C VAL A 162 -7.14 -8.86 19.10
N GLN A 163 -7.56 -8.66 17.86
CA GLN A 163 -8.67 -9.41 17.27
C GLN A 163 -8.21 -9.97 15.94
N VAL A 164 -8.58 -11.23 15.70
CA VAL A 164 -8.30 -11.93 14.46
C VAL A 164 -9.63 -12.06 13.72
N GLU A 165 -9.64 -11.62 12.47
CA GLU A 165 -10.70 -11.91 11.52
C GLU A 165 -10.11 -12.73 10.36
N TYR A 166 -10.79 -13.81 10.00
CA TYR A 166 -10.43 -14.67 8.89
C TYR A 166 -11.59 -14.75 7.91
N LEU A 167 -11.34 -14.52 6.64
CA LEU A 167 -12.29 -14.78 5.56
C LEU A 167 -11.96 -16.16 4.97
N ASP A 168 -12.98 -17.02 4.87
CA ASP A 168 -12.81 -18.35 4.27
C ASP A 168 -12.85 -18.31 2.73
N ASN A 169 -12.68 -19.48 2.11
CA ASN A 169 -12.71 -19.65 0.64
C ASN A 169 -14.03 -19.25 -0.03
N ASN A 170 -15.09 -19.03 0.76
CA ASN A 170 -16.40 -18.59 0.28
C ASN A 170 -16.70 -17.14 0.72
N GLY A 171 -15.68 -16.40 1.18
CA GLY A 171 -15.80 -15.01 1.56
C GLY A 171 -16.58 -14.79 2.85
N VAL A 172 -16.77 -15.84 3.65
CA VAL A 172 -17.46 -15.71 4.94
C VAL A 172 -16.46 -15.29 6.01
N SER A 173 -16.78 -14.21 6.74
CA SER A 173 -15.98 -13.70 7.85
C SER A 173 -16.20 -14.51 9.13
N TRP A 174 -15.09 -14.79 9.81
CA TRP A 174 -15.00 -15.48 11.09
C TRP A 174 -14.14 -14.65 12.04
N ILE A 175 -14.64 -14.37 13.24
CA ILE A 175 -14.00 -13.42 14.16
C ILE A 175 -13.66 -14.10 15.49
N SER A 176 -12.47 -13.81 16.03
CA SER A 176 -12.04 -14.30 17.34
C SER A 176 -12.84 -13.67 18.48
N ARG A 177 -13.05 -14.42 19.57
CA ARG A 177 -13.77 -13.97 20.77
C ARG A 177 -12.84 -13.87 21.97
N GLU A 178 -12.97 -12.78 22.73
CA GLU A 178 -12.23 -12.56 23.99
C GLU A 178 -12.47 -13.65 25.06
N SER A 179 -13.65 -14.27 25.09
CA SER A 179 -14.04 -15.24 26.12
C SER A 179 -13.44 -16.64 25.94
N ASP A 180 -12.76 -16.89 24.82
CA ASP A 180 -12.30 -18.24 24.49
C ASP A 180 -11.05 -18.64 25.28
N PRO A 181 -11.06 -19.81 25.95
CA PRO A 181 -9.91 -20.26 26.72
C PRO A 181 -8.77 -20.73 25.81
N GLY A 182 -7.53 -20.56 26.28
CA GLY A 182 -6.34 -21.15 25.65
C GLY A 182 -5.88 -20.47 24.37
N GLN A 183 -6.40 -19.27 24.05
CA GLN A 183 -5.89 -18.47 22.96
C GLN A 183 -4.55 -17.82 23.34
N PHE A 184 -3.70 -17.60 22.34
CA PHE A 184 -2.40 -16.96 22.49
C PHE A 184 -2.16 -15.99 21.34
N ALA A 185 -1.58 -14.83 21.63
CA ALA A 185 -1.07 -13.91 20.64
C ALA A 185 0.14 -13.16 21.21
N LYS A 186 1.13 -12.87 20.38
CA LYS A 186 2.31 -12.08 20.72
C LYS A 186 2.78 -11.33 19.49
N PHE A 187 3.00 -10.04 19.63
CA PHE A 187 3.65 -9.24 18.59
C PHE A 187 5.14 -9.11 18.91
N THR A 188 5.97 -9.21 17.88
CA THR A 188 7.39 -8.91 17.92
C THR A 188 7.63 -7.79 16.93
N ILE A 189 8.06 -6.62 17.38
CA ILE A 189 8.39 -5.51 16.48
C ILE A 189 9.77 -5.76 15.90
N LEU A 190 9.84 -5.89 14.57
CA LEU A 190 11.07 -6.23 13.86
C LEU A 190 11.82 -4.98 13.40
N ASP A 191 11.08 -3.96 12.95
CA ASP A 191 11.65 -2.70 12.49
C ASP A 191 10.61 -1.58 12.53
N GLN A 192 11.05 -0.33 12.54
CA GLN A 192 10.21 0.85 12.42
C GLN A 192 10.88 1.88 11.51
N ASP A 193 10.21 2.24 10.42
CA ASP A 193 10.76 3.14 9.40
C ASP A 193 9.69 4.08 8.85
N SER A 194 10.09 5.07 8.06
CA SER A 194 9.21 6.10 7.53
C SER A 194 9.60 6.47 6.11
N ASP A 195 8.59 6.66 5.26
CA ASP A 195 8.76 7.20 3.92
C ASP A 195 7.83 8.39 3.67
N ASN A 196 7.81 8.87 2.43
CA ASN A 196 6.96 9.99 2.02
C ASN A 196 5.45 9.71 2.12
N THR A 197 5.04 8.46 2.36
CA THR A 197 3.65 8.00 2.41
C THR A 197 3.17 7.67 3.82
N GLY A 198 4.08 7.52 4.79
CA GLY A 198 3.72 7.39 6.20
C GLY A 198 4.83 6.78 7.06
N ASP A 199 4.46 6.51 8.31
CA ASP A 199 5.34 5.86 9.29
C ASP A 199 4.83 4.44 9.56
N TYR A 200 5.74 3.49 9.62
CA TYR A 200 5.43 2.07 9.62
C TYR A 200 6.11 1.34 10.77
N SER A 201 5.44 0.30 11.26
CA SER A 201 6.00 -0.63 12.25
C SER A 201 5.86 -2.04 11.72
N LEU A 202 6.99 -2.67 11.35
CA LEU A 202 7.04 -4.07 10.96
C LEU A 202 6.85 -4.94 12.19
N PHE A 203 5.96 -5.90 12.10
CA PHE A 203 5.69 -6.85 13.17
C PHE A 203 5.72 -8.28 12.65
N LEU A 204 6.03 -9.20 13.56
CA LEU A 204 5.68 -10.61 13.50
C LEU A 204 4.65 -10.87 14.60
N CYS A 205 3.45 -11.28 14.22
CA CYS A 205 2.41 -11.72 15.14
C CYS A 205 2.37 -13.24 15.15
N GLU A 206 2.68 -13.84 16.29
CA GLU A 206 2.49 -15.27 16.52
C GLU A 206 1.20 -15.47 17.30
N PHE A 207 0.25 -16.25 16.78
CA PHE A 207 -1.02 -16.47 17.46
C PHE A 207 -1.62 -17.86 17.25
N SER A 208 -2.54 -18.23 18.14
CA SER A 208 -3.38 -19.42 18.03
C SER A 208 -4.73 -19.12 18.68
N CYS A 209 -5.81 -19.33 17.95
CA CYS A 209 -7.15 -18.96 18.41
C CYS A 209 -8.25 -19.75 17.72
N LYS A 210 -9.48 -19.52 18.19
CA LYS A 210 -10.70 -19.90 17.47
C LYS A 210 -11.36 -18.64 16.93
N VAL A 211 -11.83 -18.74 15.69
CA VAL A 211 -12.65 -17.71 15.05
C VAL A 211 -14.04 -18.27 14.84
N TRP A 212 -15.05 -17.42 14.98
CA TRP A 212 -16.45 -17.83 15.04
C TRP A 212 -17.30 -17.08 14.04
N ARG A 213 -18.37 -17.74 13.60
CA ARG A 213 -19.50 -17.09 12.93
C ARG A 213 -20.81 -17.65 13.46
N ILE A 214 -21.89 -16.89 13.26
CA ILE A 214 -23.25 -17.41 13.43
C ILE A 214 -23.74 -17.83 12.06
N ASN A 215 -24.12 -19.10 11.92
CA ASN A 215 -24.70 -19.57 10.68
C ASN A 215 -26.08 -18.90 10.46
N PRO A 216 -26.29 -18.18 9.35
CA PRO A 216 -27.53 -17.42 9.15
C PRO A 216 -28.77 -18.29 8.94
N GLN A 217 -28.60 -19.58 8.60
CA GLN A 217 -29.70 -20.52 8.35
C GLN A 217 -30.09 -21.26 9.63
N THR A 218 -29.12 -21.73 10.41
CA THR A 218 -29.36 -22.54 11.61
C THR A 218 -29.36 -21.73 12.91
N LEU A 219 -28.83 -20.50 12.88
CA LEU A 219 -28.59 -19.64 14.04
C LEU A 219 -27.69 -20.28 15.11
N LEU A 220 -26.90 -21.27 14.72
CA LEU A 220 -25.92 -21.92 15.58
C LEU A 220 -24.54 -21.32 15.39
N ASP A 221 -23.76 -21.32 16.47
CA ASP A 221 -22.35 -20.95 16.45
C ASP A 221 -21.53 -22.01 15.75
N GLU A 222 -20.71 -21.58 14.80
CA GLU A 222 -19.69 -22.38 14.12
C GLU A 222 -18.32 -21.79 14.42
N SER A 223 -17.28 -22.63 14.48
CA SER A 223 -15.91 -22.18 14.68
C SER A 223 -14.91 -22.84 13.75
N ILE A 224 -13.85 -22.10 13.46
CA ILE A 224 -12.63 -22.57 12.82
C ILE A 224 -11.49 -22.38 13.81
N THR A 225 -10.61 -23.38 13.89
CA THR A 225 -9.40 -23.29 14.72
C THR A 225 -8.22 -22.86 13.85
N ILE A 226 -7.47 -21.87 14.30
CA ILE A 226 -6.22 -21.40 13.70
C ILE A 226 -5.10 -21.69 14.69
N ASN A 227 -4.15 -22.54 14.30
CA ASN A 227 -3.02 -22.92 15.14
C ASN A 227 -1.70 -22.46 14.53
N THR A 228 -0.73 -22.17 15.40
CA THR A 228 0.66 -21.85 15.06
C THR A 228 0.77 -20.81 13.95
N ALA A 229 -0.11 -19.80 13.97
CA ALA A 229 -0.12 -18.77 12.96
C ALA A 229 1.06 -17.81 13.18
N LYS A 230 1.75 -17.48 12.09
CA LYS A 230 2.73 -16.39 12.04
C LYS A 230 2.34 -15.44 10.93
N TYR A 231 2.11 -14.18 11.30
CA TYR A 231 1.79 -13.12 10.37
C TYR A 231 2.84 -12.04 10.46
N THR A 232 3.62 -11.87 9.38
CA THR A 232 4.58 -10.78 9.24
C THR A 232 3.99 -9.73 8.34
N ALA A 233 3.79 -8.52 8.85
CA ALA A 233 3.23 -7.40 8.11
C ALA A 233 3.52 -6.09 8.85
N TRP A 234 2.81 -5.03 8.48
CA TRP A 234 3.07 -3.67 8.95
C TRP A 234 1.82 -3.08 9.60
N PHE A 235 2.02 -2.25 10.61
CA PHE A 235 1.06 -1.22 11.02
C PHE A 235 1.50 0.12 10.46
N LYS A 236 0.53 0.99 10.18
CA LYS A 236 0.79 2.35 9.68
C LYS A 236 0.23 3.38 10.66
N ARG A 237 0.95 4.47 10.89
CA ARG A 237 0.49 5.59 11.70
C ARG A 237 -0.54 6.45 10.98
#